data_AF-A0AAW2XR89-F1
#
_entry.id   AF-A0AAW2XR89-F1
#
_cell.length_a   1.000
_cell.length_b   1.000
_cell.length_c   1.000
_cell.angle_alpha   90.00
_cell.angle_beta   90.00
_cell.angle_gamma   90.00
#
_symmetry.space_group_name_H-M   'P 1'
#
loop_
_entity.id
_entity.type
_entity.pdbx_description
1 polymer ?
#
loop_
_entity_poly.entity_id
_entity_poly.type
_entity_poly.pdbx_seq_one_letter_code
_entity_poly.pdbx_strand_id
1 'polypeptide(L)'
;MLLQEEGDVMSRPVNREEVKEAIFDIVEDKALGPDGFSSGFYKAAWSVIGDEITGAVQEFFRTGLLDKIISPSKNAFVPGRRISTNILLGQDIFHRYNRRNLPPRRFTLVL
;
A
#
# COMPACT_ATOMS: atom_id res chain seq x y z
N MET A 1 -13.03 20.53 -13.44
CA MET A 1 -13.49 19.65 -14.53
C MET A 1 -12.57 18.44 -14.68
N LEU A 2 -11.23 18.58 -14.76
CA LEU A 2 -10.29 17.44 -14.82
C LEU A 2 -10.21 16.59 -13.52
N LEU A 3 -10.40 17.20 -12.33
CA LEU A 3 -10.32 16.48 -11.05
C LEU A 3 -11.52 15.57 -10.74
N GLN A 4 -12.65 15.78 -11.43
CA GLN A 4 -13.87 15.03 -11.13
C GLN A 4 -13.92 13.70 -11.87
N GLU A 5 -13.30 13.63 -13.05
CA GLU A 5 -13.21 12.38 -13.82
C GLU A 5 -12.19 11.40 -13.23
N GLU A 6 -11.05 11.88 -12.71
CA GLU A 6 -10.10 11.00 -12.00
C GLU A 6 -10.69 10.42 -10.71
N GLY A 7 -11.50 11.21 -9.99
CA GLY A 7 -12.18 10.76 -8.78
C GLY A 7 -13.24 9.68 -9.05
N ASP A 8 -13.92 9.76 -10.18
CA ASP A 8 -14.97 8.81 -10.58
C ASP A 8 -14.35 7.46 -11.00
N VAL A 9 -13.24 7.49 -11.76
CA VAL A 9 -12.45 6.31 -12.14
C VAL A 9 -11.92 5.57 -10.91
N MET A 10 -11.60 6.27 -9.83
CA MET A 10 -11.13 5.68 -8.57
C MET A 10 -12.25 5.16 -7.67
N SER A 11 -13.52 5.47 -8.01
CA SER A 11 -14.70 5.05 -7.24
C SER A 11 -15.38 3.80 -7.81
N ARG A 12 -15.04 3.42 -9.05
CA ARG A 12 -15.59 2.21 -9.69
C ARG A 12 -15.03 0.94 -9.04
N PRO A 13 -15.80 -0.17 -9.02
CA PRO A 13 -15.29 -1.45 -8.57
C PRO A 13 -14.11 -1.91 -9.44
N VAL A 14 -13.09 -2.45 -8.78
CA VAL A 14 -11.91 -3.05 -9.43
C VAL A 14 -12.36 -4.19 -10.35
N ASN A 15 -11.88 -4.21 -11.59
CA ASN A 15 -12.23 -5.25 -12.55
C ASN A 15 -11.20 -6.39 -12.57
N ARG A 16 -11.55 -7.51 -13.23
CA ARG A 16 -10.71 -8.72 -13.26
C ARG A 16 -9.39 -8.49 -13.97
N GLU A 17 -9.43 -7.74 -15.06
CA GLU A 17 -8.29 -7.43 -15.91
C GLU A 17 -7.24 -6.62 -15.13
N GLU A 18 -7.67 -5.63 -14.35
CA GLU A 18 -6.81 -4.84 -13.46
C GLU A 18 -6.12 -5.71 -12.41
N VAL A 19 -6.88 -6.63 -11.79
CA VAL A 19 -6.31 -7.57 -10.81
C VAL A 19 -5.29 -8.48 -11.48
N LYS A 20 -5.60 -8.99 -12.68
CA LYS A 20 -4.71 -9.85 -13.45
C LYS A 20 -3.43 -9.10 -13.82
N GLU A 21 -3.54 -7.91 -14.40
CA GLU A 21 -2.38 -7.09 -14.78
C GLU A 21 -1.50 -6.80 -13.56
N ALA A 22 -2.10 -6.42 -12.43
CA ALA A 22 -1.37 -6.16 -11.20
C ALA A 22 -0.61 -7.40 -10.68
N ILE A 23 -1.20 -8.59 -10.75
CA ILE A 23 -0.53 -9.84 -10.35
C ILE A 23 0.57 -10.23 -11.34
N PHE A 24 0.34 -10.01 -12.64
CA PHE A 24 1.29 -10.38 -13.69
C PHE A 24 2.49 -9.43 -13.77
N ASP A 25 2.34 -8.19 -13.32
CA ASP A 25 3.43 -7.21 -13.18
C ASP A 25 4.43 -7.56 -12.06
N ILE A 26 4.06 -8.45 -11.12
CA ILE A 26 4.95 -8.89 -10.05
C ILE A 26 6.06 -9.78 -10.63
N VAL A 27 7.32 -9.39 -10.45
CA VAL A 27 8.49 -10.21 -10.80
C VAL A 27 8.40 -11.59 -10.14
N GLU A 28 8.73 -12.64 -10.89
CA GLU A 28 8.61 -14.05 -10.45
C GLU A 28 9.58 -14.42 -9.33
N ASP A 29 10.77 -13.82 -9.34
CA ASP A 29 11.83 -14.00 -8.34
C ASP A 29 11.64 -13.08 -7.10
N LYS A 30 10.39 -12.73 -6.78
CA LYS A 30 10.10 -12.10 -5.49
C LYS A 30 10.16 -13.15 -4.38
N ALA A 31 10.56 -12.70 -3.19
CA ALA A 31 10.54 -13.51 -1.97
C ALA A 31 9.19 -14.22 -1.79
N LEU A 32 9.25 -15.48 -1.35
CA LEU A 32 8.07 -16.31 -1.12
C LEU A 32 7.13 -15.65 -0.10
N GLY A 33 5.82 -15.81 -0.32
CA GLY A 33 4.83 -15.44 0.68
C GLY A 33 5.02 -16.23 1.99
N PRO A 34 4.34 -15.84 3.08
CA PRO A 34 4.31 -16.62 4.32
C PRO A 34 3.81 -18.06 4.12
N ASP A 35 3.11 -18.30 3.01
CA ASP A 35 2.59 -19.58 2.54
C ASP A 35 3.57 -20.40 1.70
N GLY A 36 4.74 -19.84 1.35
CA GLY A 36 5.77 -20.51 0.57
C GLY A 36 5.57 -20.47 -0.95
N PHE A 37 4.60 -19.71 -1.47
CA PHE A 37 4.36 -19.57 -2.91
C PHE A 37 4.97 -18.28 -3.48
N SER A 38 5.48 -18.35 -4.71
CA SER A 38 5.94 -17.18 -5.47
C SER A 38 4.82 -16.60 -6.33
N SER A 39 5.01 -15.40 -6.88
CA SER A 39 4.07 -14.82 -7.86
C SER A 39 3.87 -15.72 -9.08
N GLY A 40 4.88 -16.52 -9.47
CA GLY A 40 4.80 -17.50 -10.56
C GLY A 40 3.72 -18.57 -10.34
N PHE A 41 3.50 -19.01 -9.10
CA PHE A 41 2.41 -19.94 -8.78
C PHE A 41 1.05 -19.35 -9.10
N TYR A 42 0.78 -18.11 -8.66
CA TYR A 42 -0.51 -17.45 -8.89
C TYR A 42 -0.73 -17.13 -10.38
N LYS A 43 0.34 -16.79 -11.12
CA LYS A 43 0.25 -16.60 -12.58
C LYS A 43 -0.11 -17.91 -13.28
N ALA A 44 0.53 -19.02 -12.91
CA ALA A 44 0.26 -20.34 -13.50
C ALA A 44 -1.14 -20.87 -13.13
N ALA A 45 -1.58 -20.64 -11.90
CA ALA A 45 -2.88 -21.08 -11.40
C ALA A 45 -4.03 -20.12 -11.74
N TRP A 46 -3.77 -19.00 -12.42
CA TRP A 46 -4.75 -17.93 -12.64
C TRP A 46 -6.08 -18.40 -13.26
N SER A 47 -6.03 -19.41 -14.14
CA SER A 47 -7.24 -19.99 -14.76
C SER A 47 -8.15 -20.72 -13.77
N VAL A 48 -7.61 -21.13 -12.62
CA VAL A 48 -8.33 -21.88 -11.58
C VAL A 48 -8.73 -20.97 -10.42
N ILE A 49 -7.81 -20.13 -9.93
CA ILE A 49 -8.01 -19.33 -8.71
C ILE A 49 -8.29 -17.85 -8.98
N GLY A 50 -8.25 -17.43 -10.24
CA GLY A 50 -8.33 -16.01 -10.58
C GLY A 50 -9.67 -15.40 -10.22
N ASP A 51 -10.78 -16.14 -10.28
CA ASP A 51 -12.11 -15.62 -9.92
C ASP A 51 -12.23 -15.37 -8.42
N GLU A 52 -11.74 -16.31 -7.61
CA GLU A 52 -11.70 -16.19 -6.16
C GLU A 52 -10.81 -15.04 -5.71
N ILE A 53 -9.62 -14.89 -6.33
CA ILE A 53 -8.72 -13.78 -6.04
C ILE A 53 -9.38 -12.43 -6.40
N THR A 54 -9.97 -12.31 -7.59
CA THR A 54 -10.67 -11.09 -7.99
C THR A 54 -11.80 -10.75 -7.02
N GLY A 55 -12.62 -11.73 -6.61
CA GLY A 55 -13.69 -11.53 -5.65
C GLY A 55 -13.17 -11.07 -4.28
N ALA A 56 -12.10 -11.68 -3.78
CA ALA A 56 -11.47 -11.27 -2.53
C ALA A 56 -10.92 -9.84 -2.58
N VAL A 57 -10.30 -9.45 -3.70
CA VAL A 57 -9.79 -8.08 -3.91
C VAL A 57 -10.95 -7.08 -3.95
N GLN A 58 -12.00 -7.37 -4.70
CA GLN A 58 -13.18 -6.50 -4.76
C GLN A 58 -13.81 -6.32 -3.37
N GLU A 59 -13.95 -7.40 -2.60
CA GLU A 59 -14.48 -7.34 -1.24
C GLU A 59 -13.57 -6.54 -0.29
N PHE A 60 -12.25 -6.67 -0.45
CA PHE A 60 -11.28 -5.89 0.31
C PHE A 60 -11.44 -4.38 0.09
N PHE A 61 -11.62 -3.95 -1.15
CA PHE A 61 -11.88 -2.53 -1.47
C PHE A 61 -13.27 -2.08 -1.02
N ARG A 62 -14.29 -2.94 -1.13
CA ARG A 62 -15.67 -2.63 -0.71
C ARG A 62 -15.83 -2.47 0.80
N THR A 63 -15.13 -3.29 1.58
CA THR A 63 -15.25 -3.31 3.05
C THR A 63 -14.56 -2.14 3.75
N GLY A 64 -13.82 -1.30 3.01
CA GLY A 64 -13.06 -0.18 3.58
C GLY A 64 -11.99 -0.64 4.56
N LEU A 65 -11.54 -1.89 4.46
CA LEU A 65 -10.51 -2.44 5.35
C LEU A 65 -9.18 -1.70 5.21
N LEU A 66 -8.94 -1.09 4.05
CA LEU A 66 -7.81 -0.20 3.79
C LEU A 66 -7.67 0.88 4.86
N ASP A 67 -8.76 1.54 5.25
CA ASP A 67 -8.73 2.62 6.25
C ASP A 67 -8.40 2.11 7.66
N LYS A 68 -8.59 0.81 7.91
CA LYS A 68 -8.27 0.14 9.19
C LYS A 68 -6.85 -0.41 9.23
N ILE A 69 -6.30 -0.80 8.08
CA ILE A 69 -4.94 -1.37 7.95
C ILE A 69 -3.89 -0.27 7.71
N ILE A 70 -4.27 0.80 7.03
CA ILE A 70 -3.40 1.94 6.75
C ILE A 70 -3.51 2.92 7.92
N SER A 71 -2.43 3.08 8.69
CA SER A 71 -2.40 4.11 9.73
C SER A 71 -2.61 5.50 9.09
N PRO A 72 -3.28 6.43 9.78
CA PRO A 72 -3.37 7.82 9.33
C PRO A 72 -2.00 8.48 9.11
N SER A 73 -0.95 7.94 9.74
CA SER A 73 0.45 8.36 9.63
C SER A 73 1.20 7.78 8.41
N LYS A 74 0.57 6.95 7.59
CA LYS A 74 1.20 6.39 6.38
C LYS A 74 1.29 7.46 5.28
N ASN A 75 2.52 7.74 4.84
CA ASN A 75 2.87 8.75 3.83
C ASN A 75 3.18 8.17 2.44
N ALA A 76 3.04 6.86 2.26
CA ALA A 76 3.23 6.17 0.99
C ALA A 76 1.89 5.72 0.42
N PHE A 77 1.72 5.87 -0.91
CA PHE A 77 0.52 5.47 -1.67
C PHE A 77 -0.80 6.17 -1.27
N VAL A 78 -0.71 7.36 -0.64
CA VAL A 78 -1.87 8.24 -0.39
C VAL A 78 -1.76 9.48 -1.30
N PRO A 79 -2.78 9.81 -2.10
CA PRO A 79 -2.78 11.02 -2.93
C PRO A 79 -2.45 12.27 -2.12
N GLY A 80 -1.49 13.07 -2.59
CA GLY A 80 -1.02 14.28 -1.89
C GLY A 80 0.04 14.06 -0.81
N ARG A 81 0.38 12.81 -0.45
CA ARG A 81 1.46 12.50 0.50
C ARG A 81 2.66 11.90 -0.22
N ARG A 82 3.85 12.45 0.04
CA ARG A 82 5.10 12.00 -0.57
C ARG A 82 5.87 11.13 0.42
N ILE A 83 6.47 10.05 -0.08
CA ILE A 83 7.36 9.20 0.73
C ILE A 83 8.56 9.99 1.28
N SER A 84 8.97 11.05 0.58
CA SER A 84 9.99 12.00 1.00
C SER A 84 9.62 12.76 2.28
N THR A 85 8.33 12.87 2.62
CA THR A 85 7.89 13.53 3.86
C THR A 85 8.40 12.78 5.09
N ASN A 86 8.39 11.43 5.08
CA ASN A 86 8.96 10.64 6.18
C ASN A 86 10.48 10.83 6.30
N ILE A 87 11.14 11.00 5.16
CA ILE A 87 12.59 11.27 5.11
C ILE A 87 12.87 12.65 5.72
N LEU A 88 12.13 13.70 5.33
CA LEU A 88 12.27 15.04 5.90
C LEU A 88 11.94 15.06 7.40
N LEU A 89 10.90 14.34 7.84
CA LEU A 89 10.57 14.23 9.26
C LEU A 89 11.69 13.54 10.04
N GLY A 90 12.25 12.44 9.53
CA GLY A 90 13.40 11.78 10.14
C GLY A 90 14.62 12.70 10.22
N GLN A 91 14.90 13.46 9.16
CA GLN A 91 15.98 14.44 9.12
C GLN A 91 15.76 15.58 10.13
N ASP A 92 14.56 16.15 10.22
CA ASP A 92 14.24 17.22 11.17
C ASP A 92 14.29 16.71 12.62
N ILE A 93 13.83 15.48 12.88
CA ILE A 93 13.97 14.81 14.19
C ILE A 93 15.45 14.65 14.54
N PHE A 94 16.28 14.10 13.64
CA PHE A 94 17.70 13.88 13.88
C PHE A 94 18.48 15.20 14.06
N HIS A 95 18.20 16.19 13.22
CA HIS A 95 18.81 17.52 13.31
C HIS A 95 18.45 18.23 14.62
N ARG A 96 17.20 18.12 15.09
CA ARG A 96 16.77 18.71 16.37
C ARG A 96 17.30 17.96 17.57
N TYR A 97 17.44 16.63 17.47
CA TYR A 97 18.06 15.80 18.50
C TYR A 97 19.49 16.24 18.77
N ASN A 98 20.30 16.41 17.71
CA ASN A 98 21.71 16.80 17.82
C ASN A 98 21.92 18.25 18.29
N ARG A 99 20.97 19.17 18.00
CA ARG A 99 21.04 20.57 18.47
C ARG A 99 20.59 20.78 19.91
N ARG A 100 19.73 19.91 20.47
CA ARG A 100 19.06 20.15 21.76
C ARG A 100 19.31 19.10 22.85
N ASN A 101 20.09 18.04 22.58
CA ASN A 101 20.36 16.96 23.56
C ASN A 101 19.08 16.45 24.24
N LEU A 102 18.00 16.28 23.47
CA LEU A 102 16.70 15.88 24.02
C LEU A 102 16.79 14.42 24.52
N PRO A 103 16.39 14.13 25.77
CA PRO A 103 16.49 12.78 26.30
C PRO A 103 15.54 11.83 25.55
N PRO A 104 15.96 10.58 25.26
CA PRO A 104 15.22 9.63 24.42
C PRO A 104 13.76 9.38 24.82
N ARG A 105 13.43 9.60 26.11
CA ARG A 105 12.12 9.25 26.71
C ARG A 105 10.95 10.17 26.33
N ARG A 106 11.18 11.26 25.59
CA ARG A 106 10.10 12.19 25.19
C ARG A 106 9.44 11.86 23.84
N PHE A 107 9.93 10.85 23.12
CA PHE A 107 9.49 10.52 21.77
C PHE A 107 8.38 9.44 21.67
N THR A 108 7.88 8.92 22.80
CA THR A 108 6.88 7.83 22.82
C THR A 108 5.47 8.23 22.36
N LEU A 109 5.24 9.49 21.99
CA LEU A 109 3.96 9.94 21.44
C LEU A 109 4.22 10.53 20.07
N VAL A 110 4.24 9.70 19.04
CA VAL A 110 3.73 9.89 17.65
C VAL A 110 4.35 8.76 16.82
N LEU A 111 3.76 7.57 16.92
CA LEU A 111 3.75 6.56 15.85
C LEU A 111 2.36 5.94 15.79
#